data_AF-A0A918JRT6-F1
#
_entry.id   AF-A0A918JRT6-F1
#
_cell.length_a   1.000
_cell.length_b   1.000
_cell.length_c   1.000
_cell.angle_alpha   90.00
_cell.angle_beta   90.00
_cell.angle_gamma   90.00
#
_symmetry.space_group_name_H-M   'P 1'
#
loop_
_entity.id
_entity.type
_entity.pdbx_description
1 polymer ?
#
loop_
_entity_poly.entity_id
_entity_poly.type
_entity_poly.pdbx_seq_one_letter_code
_entity_poly.pdbx_strand_id
1 'polypeptide(L)' 'MDKFVASARMNQYEKGVHTPDFRTVLSLSSVLKVPTAFLFCVEDDLAQKILVWGTKD' A
#
# COMPACT_ATOMS: atom_id res chain seq x y z
N MET A 1 -0.86 17.21 -13.21
CA MET A 1 -1.25 15.78 -13.21
C MET A 1 -2.76 15.73 -13.18
N ASP A 2 -3.36 15.12 -14.20
CA ASP A 2 -4.81 15.07 -14.32
C ASP A 2 -5.39 14.04 -13.32
N LYS A 3 -6.39 14.44 -12.53
CA LYS A 3 -6.94 13.61 -11.44
C LYS A 3 -7.55 12.31 -11.99
N PHE A 4 -8.00 12.33 -13.24
CA PHE A 4 -8.57 11.17 -13.92
C PHE A 4 -7.57 10.04 -14.16
N VAL A 5 -6.26 10.33 -14.24
CA VAL A 5 -5.23 9.28 -14.42
C VAL A 5 -4.75 8.67 -13.11
N ALA A 6 -5.02 9.33 -11.98
CA ALA A 6 -4.68 8.82 -10.66
C ALA A 6 -5.67 7.73 -10.22
N SER A 7 -6.98 7.96 -10.40
CA SER A 7 -8.01 6.97 -10.10
C SER A 7 -7.90 5.72 -10.95
N ALA A 8 -7.58 5.87 -12.24
CA ALA A 8 -7.37 4.73 -13.15
C ALA A 8 -6.23 3.82 -12.68
N ARG A 9 -5.09 4.40 -12.26
CA ARG A 9 -3.92 3.65 -11.75
C ARG A 9 -4.21 2.96 -10.42
N MET A 10 -4.86 3.65 -9.47
CA MET A 10 -5.24 3.03 -8.20
C MET A 10 -6.19 1.85 -8.40
N ASN A 11 -7.21 1.98 -9.27
CA ASN A 11 -8.12 0.88 -9.59
C ASN A 11 -7.40 -0.32 -10.25
N GLN A 12 -6.35 -0.08 -11.05
CA GLN A 12 -5.54 -1.17 -11.60
C GLN A 12 -4.73 -1.90 -10.52
N TYR A 13 -4.20 -1.17 -9.54
CA TYR A 13 -3.47 -1.75 -8.40
C TYR A 13 -4.41 -2.56 -7.50
N GLU A 14 -5.56 -2.01 -7.15
CA GLU A 14 -6.57 -2.67 -6.31
C GLU A 14 -7.10 -3.97 -6.93
N LYS A 15 -7.26 -4.00 -8.25
CA LYS A 15 -7.71 -5.20 -8.99
C LYS A 15 -6.59 -6.19 -9.30
N GLY A 16 -5.33 -5.88 -8.93
CA GLY A 16 -4.17 -6.72 -9.25
C GLY A 16 -3.84 -6.80 -10.74
N VAL A 17 -4.34 -5.87 -11.57
CA VAL A 17 -4.07 -5.81 -13.02
C VAL A 17 -2.63 -5.38 -13.28
N HIS A 18 -2.11 -4.46 -12.46
CA HIS A 18 -0.72 -4.04 -12.49
C HIS A 18 -0.16 -4.00 -11.07
N THR A 19 1.12 -4.34 -10.94
CA THR A 19 1.83 -4.21 -9.68
C THR A 19 2.50 -2.82 -9.64
N PRO A 20 2.25 -2.01 -8.59
CA PRO A 20 2.98 -0.76 -8.41
C PRO A 20 4.48 -1.03 -8.24
N ASP A 21 5.33 -0.12 -8.73
CA ASP A 21 6.76 -0.20 -8.42
C ASP A 21 7.01 0.08 -6.93
N PHE A 22 8.18 -0.33 -6.45
CA PHE A 22 8.49 -0.20 -5.02
C PHE A 22 8.45 1.26 -4.53
N ARG A 23 8.80 2.22 -5.39
CA ARG A 23 8.74 3.65 -5.05
C ARG A 23 7.29 4.13 -4.84
N THR A 24 6.37 3.63 -5.64
CA THR A 24 4.94 3.88 -5.51
C THR A 24 4.42 3.24 -4.22
N VAL A 25 4.85 2.02 -3.90
CA VAL A 25 4.48 1.36 -2.64
C VAL A 25 4.98 2.13 -1.42
N LEU A 26 6.21 2.66 -1.44
CA LEU A 26 6.73 3.55 -0.39
C LEU A 26 5.90 4.84 -0.24
N SER A 27 5.48 5.43 -1.37
CA SER A 27 4.62 6.61 -1.34
C SER A 27 3.25 6.29 -0.75
N LEU A 28 2.68 5.13 -1.11
CA LEU A 28 1.39 4.67 -0.60
C LEU A 28 1.47 4.39 0.91
N SER A 29 2.50 3.67 1.37
CA SER A 29 2.68 3.35 2.79
C SER A 29 2.82 4.61 3.64
N SER A 30 3.55 5.62 3.16
CA SER A 30 3.68 6.93 3.79
C SER A 30 2.34 7.68 3.91
N VAL A 31 1.54 7.70 2.85
CA VAL A 31 0.22 8.37 2.85
C VAL A 31 -0.78 7.64 3.73
N LEU A 32 -0.79 6.30 3.68
CA LEU A 32 -1.67 5.43 4.46
C LEU A 32 -1.25 5.30 5.93
N LYS A 33 -0.04 5.76 6.28
CA LYS A 33 0.55 5.63 7.62
C LYS A 33 0.61 4.18 8.11
N VAL A 34 1.02 3.28 7.22
CA VAL A 34 1.22 1.86 7.53
C VAL A 34 2.66 1.45 7.19
N PRO A 35 3.24 0.44 7.85
CA PRO A 35 4.52 -0.12 7.40
C PRO A 35 4.45 -0.60 5.96
N THR A 36 5.49 -0.36 5.17
CA THR A 36 5.55 -0.84 3.78
C THR A 36 5.35 -2.35 3.67
N ALA A 37 5.82 -3.12 4.65
CA ALA A 37 5.63 -4.57 4.72
C ALA A 37 4.16 -5.00 4.81
N PHE A 38 3.29 -4.16 5.37
CA PHE A 38 1.84 -4.42 5.44
C PHE A 38 1.22 -4.59 4.06
N LEU A 39 1.68 -3.83 3.06
CA LEU A 39 1.14 -3.85 1.70
C LEU A 39 1.51 -5.11 0.90
N PHE A 40 2.37 -5.97 1.44
CA PHE A 40 2.80 -7.22 0.82
C PHE A 40 2.43 -8.46 1.66
N CYS A 41 1.85 -8.29 2.84
CA CYS A 41 1.51 -9.40 3.73
C CYS A 41 0.09 -9.89 3.42
N VAL A 42 -0.03 -11.18 3.10
CA VAL A 42 -1.31 -11.82 2.76
C VAL A 42 -1.96 -12.52 3.95
N GLU A 43 -1.18 -12.82 4.98
CA GLU A 43 -1.66 -13.48 6.19
C GLU A 43 -2.23 -12.43 7.15
N ASP A 44 -3.56 -12.42 7.32
CA ASP A 44 -4.27 -11.44 8.14
C ASP A 44 -3.67 -11.28 9.55
N ASP A 45 -3.36 -12.39 10.23
CA ASP A 45 -2.77 -12.39 11.57
C ASP A 45 -1.38 -11.74 11.62
N LEU A 46 -0.58 -11.92 10.56
CA LEU A 46 0.75 -11.32 10.45
C LEU A 46 0.64 -9.85 10.05
N ALA A 47 -0.27 -9.50 9.14
CA ALA A 47 -0.54 -8.14 8.72
C ALA A 47 -0.95 -7.27 9.92
N GLN A 48 -1.80 -7.79 10.81
CA GLN A 48 -2.16 -7.13 12.06
C GLN A 48 -0.95 -6.87 12.96
N LYS A 49 -0.06 -7.85 13.12
CA LYS A 49 1.18 -7.69 13.92
C LYS A 49 2.12 -6.65 13.31
N ILE A 50 2.26 -6.65 11.98
CA ILE A 50 3.06 -5.66 11.25
C ILE A 50 2.48 -4.26 11.46
N LEU A 51 1.17 -4.10 11.35
CA LEU A 51 0.49 -2.81 11.54
C LEU A 51 0.71 -2.24 12.94
N VAL A 52 0.59 -3.07 13.99
CA VAL A 52 0.84 -2.68 15.38
C VAL A 52 2.32 -2.33 15.61
N TRP A 53 3.26 -3.04 14.98
CA TRP A 53 4.68 -2.74 15.11
C TRP A 53 5.02 -1.33 14.58
N GLY A 54 4.39 -0.91 13.49
CA GLY A 54 4.62 0.39 12.86
C GLY A 54 3.95 1.60 13.51
N THR A 55 3.08 1.39 14.48
CA THR A 55 2.35 2.46 15.19
C THR A 55 3.02 2.86 16.51
N LYS A 56 4.22 2.32 16.79
CA LYS A 56 5.07 2.79 17.90
C LYS A 56 5.70 4.14 17.55
N ASP A 57 4.95 5.20 17.79
CA ASP A 57 5.45 6.51 18.23
C ASP A 57 5.06 6.72 19.69
#